data_AF-A0AA36JMB0-F1
#
_entry.id   AF-A0AA36JMB0-F1
#
_cell.length_a   1.000
_cell.length_b   1.000
_cell.length_c   1.000
_cell.angle_alpha   90.00
_cell.angle_beta   90.00
_cell.angle_gamma   90.00
#
_symmetry.space_group_name_H-M   'P 1'
#
loop_
_entity.id
_entity.type
_entity.pdbx_description
1 polymer ?
#
loop_
_entity_poly.entity_id
_entity_poly.type
_entity_poly.pdbx_seq_one_letter_code
_entity_poly.pdbx_strand_id
1 'polypeptide(L)'
;MAAQMFASGEHGALDSEAVRLLQRSGLSHETLRDLWATADPEKSGQLDWRRFCAAMRLVAHAQQGHLEPGLLWRPPASLPRFQSEGQAVRSLDLSQEDKASPSSPGSPRFGLERAPAQRARASPERPPPPAVARQLSAMSVSDRALMQRLLQEAGGLEAKVQQARQEQKLVRAQADEARKVELHMSELQSQLERHLRENRAHLAVLAEERRRLTEIICGSVNQEQAAAKRRFLEQALEDEMRCLEETRDSNAVLEESCRGLQEELRSIQQERLTTRQEAEHELRLEGQVPTWDGSNRLTRVGV
;
A
#
# COMPACT_ATOMS: atom_id res chain seq x y z
N MET A 1 -23.59 -40.29 -13.75
CA MET A 1 -24.13 -38.90 -13.65
C MET A 1 -23.21 -37.94 -12.86
N ALA A 2 -21.89 -38.15 -12.83
CA ALA A 2 -20.97 -37.30 -12.05
C ALA A 2 -19.83 -36.68 -12.90
N ALA A 3 -19.99 -36.66 -14.22
CA ALA A 3 -18.96 -36.16 -15.15
C ALA A 3 -19.38 -34.89 -15.92
N GLN A 4 -20.53 -34.28 -15.58
CA GLN A 4 -21.09 -33.14 -16.33
C GLN A 4 -21.17 -31.82 -15.54
N MET A 5 -20.54 -31.70 -14.38
CA MET A 5 -20.53 -30.45 -13.60
C MET A 5 -19.22 -29.65 -13.67
N PHE A 6 -18.36 -29.92 -14.67
CA PHE A 6 -17.07 -29.22 -14.83
C PHE A 6 -17.08 -28.03 -15.80
N ALA A 7 -18.24 -27.62 -16.31
CA ALA A 7 -18.29 -26.58 -17.33
C ALA A 7 -19.53 -25.69 -17.19
N SER A 8 -19.51 -24.73 -16.26
CA SER A 8 -20.44 -23.60 -16.29
C SER A 8 -19.85 -22.38 -15.59
N GLY A 9 -19.46 -21.39 -16.41
CA GLY A 9 -19.61 -19.97 -16.10
C GLY A 9 -18.64 -19.32 -15.10
N GLU A 10 -17.49 -18.87 -15.62
CA GLU A 10 -16.68 -17.72 -15.16
C GLU A 10 -16.01 -17.74 -13.78
N HIS A 11 -16.32 -18.66 -12.87
CA HIS A 11 -15.55 -18.84 -11.62
C HIS A 11 -14.79 -20.20 -11.55
N GLY A 12 -14.95 -21.07 -12.55
CA GLY A 12 -14.34 -22.41 -12.62
C GLY A 12 -12.95 -22.51 -13.28
N ALA A 13 -12.31 -21.38 -13.62
CA ALA A 13 -10.99 -21.40 -14.24
C ALA A 13 -9.91 -21.88 -13.25
N LEU A 14 -9.95 -21.38 -12.01
CA LEU A 14 -9.00 -21.73 -10.95
C LEU A 14 -9.09 -23.20 -10.54
N ASP A 15 -10.27 -23.79 -10.50
CA ASP A 15 -10.45 -25.20 -10.10
C ASP A 15 -9.89 -26.16 -11.15
N SER A 16 -10.09 -25.86 -12.45
CA SER A 16 -9.53 -26.69 -13.52
C SER A 16 -8.00 -26.66 -13.57
N GLU A 17 -7.41 -25.54 -13.17
CA GLU A 17 -5.96 -25.36 -13.14
C GLU A 17 -5.36 -25.95 -11.85
N ALA A 18 -6.02 -25.79 -10.70
CA ALA A 18 -5.63 -26.40 -9.45
C ALA A 18 -5.62 -27.94 -9.54
N VAL A 19 -6.65 -28.55 -10.13
CA VAL A 19 -6.67 -30.01 -10.34
C VAL A 19 -5.54 -30.46 -11.28
N ARG A 20 -5.27 -29.70 -12.35
CA ARG A 20 -4.15 -29.97 -13.26
C ARG A 20 -2.79 -29.85 -12.55
N LEU A 21 -2.63 -28.89 -11.64
CA LEU A 21 -1.43 -28.74 -10.82
C LEU A 21 -1.28 -29.90 -9.83
N LEU A 22 -2.36 -30.30 -9.16
CA LEU A 22 -2.35 -31.43 -8.23
C LEU A 22 -2.04 -32.75 -8.93
N GLN A 23 -2.51 -32.96 -10.17
CA GLN A 23 -2.14 -34.11 -10.99
C GLN A 23 -0.63 -34.17 -11.30
N ARG A 24 0.04 -33.01 -11.42
CA ARG A 24 1.49 -32.92 -11.64
C ARG A 24 2.34 -33.25 -10.41
N SER A 25 1.71 -33.48 -9.26
CA SER A 25 2.39 -33.90 -8.02
C SER A 25 2.78 -35.39 -8.00
N GLY A 26 2.31 -36.18 -8.97
CA GLY A 26 2.65 -37.61 -9.11
C GLY A 26 1.94 -38.54 -8.12
N LEU A 27 0.92 -38.05 -7.41
CA LEU A 27 0.09 -38.84 -6.49
C LEU A 27 -1.02 -39.60 -7.24
N SER A 28 -1.47 -40.72 -6.69
CA SER A 28 -2.56 -41.51 -7.28
C SER A 28 -3.85 -40.68 -7.32
N HIS A 29 -4.67 -40.91 -8.36
CA HIS A 29 -5.93 -40.18 -8.53
C HIS A 29 -6.91 -40.41 -7.36
N GLU A 30 -6.83 -41.58 -6.71
CA GLU A 30 -7.63 -41.90 -5.52
C GLU A 30 -7.20 -41.05 -4.32
N THR A 31 -5.89 -40.95 -4.07
CA THR A 31 -5.36 -40.12 -2.98
C THR A 31 -5.64 -38.63 -3.21
N LEU A 32 -5.53 -38.14 -4.44
CA LEU A 32 -5.84 -36.74 -4.76
C LEU A 32 -7.31 -36.38 -4.50
N ARG A 33 -8.24 -37.30 -4.79
CA ARG A 33 -9.66 -37.13 -4.49
C ARG A 33 -9.92 -37.07 -2.99
N ASP A 34 -9.25 -37.91 -2.20
CA ASP A 34 -9.43 -37.95 -0.75
C ASP A 34 -8.82 -36.70 -0.09
N LEU A 35 -7.68 -36.23 -0.59
CA LEU A 35 -7.09 -34.95 -0.19
C LEU A 35 -7.98 -33.76 -0.53
N TRP A 36 -8.62 -33.77 -1.70
CA TRP A 36 -9.57 -32.74 -2.10
C TRP A 36 -10.80 -32.74 -1.18
N ALA A 37 -11.36 -33.91 -0.88
CA ALA A 37 -12.48 -34.04 0.06
C ALA A 37 -12.12 -33.58 1.48
N THR A 38 -10.86 -33.74 1.88
CA THR A 38 -10.36 -33.27 3.18
C THR A 38 -10.11 -31.76 3.19
N ALA A 39 -9.67 -31.18 2.05
CA ALA A 39 -9.45 -29.74 1.91
C ALA A 39 -10.75 -28.94 1.72
N ASP A 40 -11.79 -29.57 1.16
CA ASP A 40 -13.11 -28.97 0.90
C ASP A 40 -14.25 -29.82 1.47
N PRO A 41 -14.44 -29.84 2.81
CA PRO A 41 -15.50 -30.61 3.45
C PRO A 41 -16.91 -30.08 3.12
N GLU A 42 -17.03 -28.80 2.74
CA GLU A 42 -18.32 -28.18 2.38
C GLU A 42 -18.79 -28.52 0.96
N LYS A 43 -17.97 -29.23 0.15
CA LYS A 43 -18.27 -29.59 -1.24
C LYS A 43 -18.76 -28.39 -2.05
N SER A 44 -18.21 -27.20 -1.78
CA SER A 44 -18.59 -25.98 -2.47
C SER A 44 -18.18 -26.03 -3.95
N GLY A 45 -17.23 -26.92 -4.28
CA GLY A 45 -16.71 -27.06 -5.64
C GLY A 45 -15.87 -25.87 -6.07
N GLN A 46 -15.52 -24.97 -5.14
CA GLN A 46 -14.70 -23.79 -5.34
C GLN A 46 -13.54 -23.81 -4.36
N LEU A 47 -12.31 -23.90 -4.87
CA LEU A 47 -11.13 -23.94 -4.03
C LEU A 47 -10.63 -22.51 -3.72
N ASP A 48 -11.21 -21.90 -2.68
CA ASP A 48 -10.74 -20.62 -2.13
C ASP A 48 -9.23 -20.64 -1.85
N TRP A 49 -8.53 -19.48 -1.91
CA TRP A 49 -7.07 -19.40 -1.68
C TRP A 49 -6.61 -20.14 -0.41
N ARG A 50 -7.38 -20.04 0.68
CA ARG A 50 -7.11 -20.74 1.94
C ARG A 50 -7.23 -22.26 1.79
N ARG A 51 -8.23 -22.73 1.04
CA ARG A 51 -8.49 -24.16 0.75
C ARG A 51 -7.44 -24.70 -0.22
N PHE A 52 -6.98 -23.91 -1.19
CA PHE A 52 -5.85 -24.23 -2.07
C PHE A 52 -4.55 -24.41 -1.28
N CYS A 53 -4.23 -23.48 -0.37
CA CYS A 53 -3.06 -23.64 0.50
C CYS A 53 -3.16 -24.88 1.39
N ALA A 54 -4.37 -25.21 1.88
CA ALA A 54 -4.61 -26.43 2.66
C ALA A 54 -4.41 -27.70 1.80
N ALA A 55 -5.01 -27.75 0.61
CA ALA A 55 -4.81 -28.84 -0.36
C ALA A 55 -3.33 -29.01 -0.71
N MET A 56 -2.61 -27.91 -0.91
CA MET A 56 -1.19 -27.98 -1.23
C MET A 56 -0.32 -28.49 -0.09
N ARG A 57 -0.66 -28.10 1.14
CA ARG A 57 -0.01 -28.61 2.33
C ARG A 57 -0.25 -30.11 2.49
N LEU A 58 -1.47 -30.57 2.20
CA LEU A 58 -1.83 -31.98 2.23
C LEU A 58 -1.10 -32.80 1.15
N VAL A 59 -0.92 -32.27 -0.07
CA VAL A 59 -0.11 -32.91 -1.11
C VAL A 59 1.35 -33.05 -0.69
N ALA A 60 1.93 -32.03 -0.04
CA ALA A 60 3.30 -32.11 0.48
C ALA A 60 3.45 -33.22 1.53
N HIS A 61 2.46 -33.42 2.41
CA HIS A 61 2.44 -34.51 3.40
C HIS A 61 2.20 -35.88 2.75
N ALA A 62 1.34 -35.96 1.73
CA ALA A 62 1.08 -37.18 0.98
C ALA A 62 2.30 -37.66 0.18
N GLN A 63 3.10 -36.73 -0.37
CA GLN A 63 4.39 -37.04 -1.00
C GLN A 63 5.42 -37.60 0.00
N GLN A 64 5.26 -37.32 1.29
CA GLN A 64 6.11 -37.83 2.38
C GLN A 64 5.57 -39.13 3.01
N GLY A 65 4.43 -39.65 2.53
CA GLY A 65 3.86 -40.93 2.98
C GLY A 65 2.98 -40.84 4.23
N HIS A 66 2.57 -39.64 4.65
CA HIS A 66 1.71 -39.43 5.82
C HIS A 66 0.38 -38.78 5.44
N LEU A 67 -0.71 -39.56 5.54
CA LEU A 67 -2.08 -39.13 5.26
C LEU A 67 -2.89 -39.07 6.57
N GLU A 68 -2.53 -38.14 7.46
CA GLU A 68 -3.28 -37.93 8.70
C GLU A 68 -4.02 -36.58 8.64
N PRO A 69 -5.36 -36.55 8.83
CA PRO A 69 -6.17 -35.34 8.74
C PRO A 69 -5.86 -34.29 9.83
N GLY A 70 -5.05 -34.64 10.84
CA GLY A 70 -4.54 -33.71 11.86
C GLY A 70 -3.38 -32.80 11.42
N LEU A 71 -2.82 -33.00 10.21
CA LEU A 71 -1.59 -32.31 9.76
C LEU A 71 -1.81 -30.93 9.12
N LEU A 72 -3.05 -30.46 9.00
CA LEU A 72 -3.39 -29.13 8.46
C LEU A 72 -2.65 -27.98 9.18
N TRP A 73 -2.35 -28.19 10.46
CA TRP A 73 -1.74 -27.19 11.35
C TRP A 73 -0.22 -27.31 11.49
N ARG A 74 0.42 -28.25 10.79
CA ARG A 74 1.87 -28.47 10.89
C ARG A 74 2.55 -28.14 9.56
N PRO A 75 3.54 -27.22 9.53
CA PRO A 75 4.26 -26.90 8.30
C PRO A 75 5.04 -28.14 7.82
N PRO A 76 4.93 -28.53 6.53
CA PRO A 76 5.58 -29.72 6.00
C PRO A 76 7.09 -29.53 5.92
N ALA A 77 7.85 -30.61 6.14
CA ALA A 77 9.32 -30.57 6.21
C ALA A 77 10.01 -30.30 4.84
N SER A 78 9.27 -30.37 3.74
CA SER A 78 9.77 -30.06 2.40
C SER A 78 8.67 -29.47 1.52
N LEU A 79 9.09 -28.64 0.57
CA LEU A 79 8.19 -28.00 -0.40
C LEU A 79 7.61 -29.04 -1.36
N PRO A 80 6.32 -28.92 -1.76
CA PRO A 80 5.69 -29.83 -2.70
C PRO A 80 6.42 -29.80 -4.04
N ARG A 81 6.82 -30.98 -4.53
CA ARG A 81 7.58 -31.12 -5.76
C ARG A 81 6.61 -31.31 -6.92
N PHE A 82 6.59 -30.36 -7.84
CA PHE A 82 5.86 -30.47 -9.10
C PHE A 82 6.82 -30.75 -10.24
N GLN A 83 6.45 -31.68 -11.11
CA GLN A 83 7.21 -31.92 -12.32
C GLN A 83 6.96 -30.76 -13.29
N SER A 84 8.01 -30.00 -13.59
CA SER A 84 8.01 -29.00 -14.66
C SER A 84 8.38 -29.73 -15.95
N GLU A 85 7.47 -29.70 -16.92
CA GLU A 85 7.87 -29.85 -18.32
C GLU A 85 8.78 -28.66 -18.67
N GLY A 86 9.84 -28.95 -19.44
CA GLY A 86 10.99 -28.08 -19.61
C GLY A 86 10.65 -26.72 -20.24
N GLN A 87 10.81 -25.65 -19.46
CA GLN A 87 11.05 -24.31 -19.99
C GLN A 87 12.51 -24.22 -20.43
N ALA A 88 12.81 -24.69 -21.64
CA ALA A 88 13.95 -24.21 -22.40
C ALA A 88 13.51 -22.93 -23.11
N VAL A 89 13.61 -21.79 -22.43
CA VAL A 89 13.51 -20.50 -23.12
C VAL A 89 14.57 -19.54 -22.57
N ARG A 90 15.39 -19.09 -23.53
CA ARG A 90 16.14 -17.83 -23.60
C ARG A 90 17.63 -17.88 -23.23
N SER A 91 18.42 -18.03 -24.28
CA SER A 91 19.60 -17.21 -24.50
C SER A 91 19.65 -16.86 -26.00
N LEU A 92 19.07 -15.72 -26.35
CA LEU A 92 19.39 -15.01 -27.59
C LEU A 92 20.65 -14.21 -27.29
N ASP A 93 21.80 -14.74 -27.70
CA ASP A 93 23.06 -14.02 -27.75
C ASP A 93 23.26 -13.53 -29.20
N LEU A 94 23.05 -12.23 -29.41
CA LEU A 94 23.38 -11.52 -30.62
C LEU A 94 24.58 -10.63 -30.30
N SER A 95 25.76 -11.22 -30.44
CA SER A 95 27.03 -10.54 -30.36
C SER A 95 27.58 -10.31 -31.78
N GLN A 96 27.66 -9.02 -32.14
CA GLN A 96 28.88 -8.37 -32.62
C GLN A 96 29.33 -8.61 -34.08
N GLU A 97 29.18 -7.56 -34.90
CA GLU A 97 29.99 -7.29 -36.09
C GLU A 97 31.41 -6.88 -35.68
N ASP A 98 32.45 -7.38 -36.39
CA ASP A 98 33.50 -6.51 -36.94
C ASP A 98 34.42 -7.19 -37.99
N LYS A 99 34.86 -6.35 -38.95
CA LYS A 99 36.06 -6.40 -39.83
C LYS A 99 36.13 -7.24 -41.14
N ALA A 100 35.82 -6.51 -42.22
CA ALA A 100 36.49 -6.35 -43.52
C ALA A 100 37.73 -7.19 -43.92
N SER A 101 37.67 -7.75 -45.15
CA SER A 101 38.53 -7.42 -46.30
C SER A 101 38.03 -8.14 -47.57
N PRO A 102 38.10 -7.52 -48.77
CA PRO A 102 38.40 -8.31 -49.96
C PRO A 102 39.46 -7.67 -50.87
N SER A 103 40.31 -8.55 -51.41
CA SER A 103 41.33 -8.29 -52.41
C SER A 103 40.75 -8.30 -53.83
N SER A 104 41.21 -7.38 -54.67
CA SER A 104 41.22 -7.50 -56.15
C SER A 104 42.52 -8.21 -56.59
N PRO A 105 42.80 -8.58 -57.88
CA PRO A 105 42.09 -8.25 -59.12
C PRO A 105 41.89 -9.41 -60.14
N GLY A 106 41.01 -9.21 -61.11
CA GLY A 106 40.90 -10.05 -62.32
C GLY A 106 40.22 -9.30 -63.47
N SER A 107 41.02 -8.88 -64.46
CA SER A 107 40.60 -8.33 -65.77
C SER A 107 40.36 -9.46 -66.79
N PRO A 108 40.01 -9.21 -68.07
CA PRO A 108 38.91 -8.40 -68.65
C PRO A 108 38.18 -9.15 -69.81
N ARG A 109 37.07 -8.56 -70.34
CA ARG A 109 36.46 -8.67 -71.70
C ARG A 109 34.93 -8.49 -71.57
N PHE A 110 34.13 -7.89 -72.45
CA PHE A 110 34.15 -7.65 -73.90
C PHE A 110 33.17 -6.49 -74.17
N GLY A 111 33.37 -5.71 -75.25
CA GLY A 111 32.38 -4.72 -75.68
C GLY A 111 32.81 -4.02 -76.97
N LEU A 112 32.37 -4.57 -78.10
CA LEU A 112 32.48 -3.98 -79.43
C LEU A 112 31.62 -2.72 -79.53
N GLU A 113 32.11 -1.71 -80.24
CA GLU A 113 31.34 -0.91 -81.19
C GLU A 113 32.34 -0.20 -82.13
N ARG A 114 31.95 -0.06 -83.39
CA ARG A 114 32.82 0.00 -84.57
C ARG A 114 32.61 1.32 -85.30
N ALA A 115 33.68 1.76 -85.99
CA ALA A 115 33.73 2.68 -87.15
C ALA A 115 33.89 4.19 -86.87
N PRO A 116 34.40 4.99 -87.84
CA PRO A 116 35.44 4.69 -88.83
C PRO A 116 36.58 5.71 -88.85
N ALA A 117 37.62 5.34 -89.60
CA ALA A 117 38.75 6.15 -89.99
C ALA A 117 38.34 7.45 -90.68
N GLN A 118 39.05 8.55 -90.36
CA GLN A 118 39.39 9.57 -91.34
C GLN A 118 40.72 10.24 -91.02
N ARG A 119 41.46 10.43 -92.10
CA ARG A 119 42.82 10.88 -92.24
C ARG A 119 42.80 12.39 -92.48
N ALA A 120 43.47 13.18 -91.66
CA ALA A 120 43.85 14.56 -91.97
C ALA A 120 45.08 14.93 -91.13
N ARG A 121 46.27 14.84 -91.73
CA ARG A 121 47.07 16.00 -92.16
C ARG A 121 47.56 16.85 -90.98
N ALA A 122 48.83 16.66 -90.68
CA ALA A 122 49.66 17.57 -89.93
C ALA A 122 49.65 18.98 -90.55
N SER A 123 49.59 20.00 -89.69
CA SER A 123 50.06 21.35 -89.93
C SER A 123 50.68 21.84 -88.60
N PRO A 124 51.80 22.58 -88.63
CA PRO A 124 52.51 22.94 -87.42
C PRO A 124 51.91 24.22 -86.83
N GLU A 125 51.36 24.15 -85.62
CA GLU A 125 51.13 25.35 -84.81
C GLU A 125 52.43 25.75 -84.10
N ARG A 126 52.76 27.03 -84.22
CA ARG A 126 53.87 27.73 -83.58
C ARG A 126 53.73 27.60 -82.04
N PRO A 127 54.79 27.24 -81.30
CA PRO A 127 54.70 27.12 -79.85
C PRO A 127 54.39 28.48 -79.23
N PRO A 128 53.47 28.57 -78.25
CA PRO A 128 53.25 29.80 -77.49
C PRO A 128 54.53 30.20 -76.73
N PRO A 129 54.74 31.49 -76.46
CA PRO A 129 55.90 31.94 -75.69
C PRO A 129 55.96 31.22 -74.33
N PRO A 130 57.14 30.79 -73.86
CA PRO A 130 57.28 29.88 -72.72
C PRO A 130 56.70 30.43 -71.42
N ALA A 131 56.53 31.75 -71.29
CA ALA A 131 55.86 32.39 -70.16
C ALA A 131 54.35 32.10 -70.11
N VAL A 132 53.67 32.13 -71.25
CA VAL A 132 52.22 31.90 -71.34
C VAL A 132 51.90 30.42 -71.15
N ALA A 133 52.73 29.52 -71.70
CA ALA A 133 52.62 28.08 -71.46
C ALA A 133 52.81 27.71 -69.98
N ARG A 134 53.74 28.37 -69.27
CA ARG A 134 53.94 28.20 -67.82
C ARG A 134 52.76 28.72 -67.01
N GLN A 135 52.16 29.85 -67.39
CA GLN A 135 51.00 30.42 -66.69
C GLN A 135 49.77 29.52 -66.84
N LEU A 136 49.46 29.04 -68.06
CA LEU A 136 48.32 28.17 -68.31
C LEU A 136 48.50 26.78 -67.67
N SER A 137 49.72 26.25 -67.66
CA SER A 137 50.01 25.00 -66.94
C SER A 137 49.87 25.19 -65.42
N ALA A 138 50.34 26.30 -64.86
CA ALA A 138 50.11 26.62 -63.45
C ALA A 138 48.61 26.75 -63.12
N MET A 139 47.82 27.44 -63.95
CA MET A 139 46.37 27.57 -63.78
C MET A 139 45.64 26.22 -63.86
N SER A 140 45.97 25.37 -64.84
CA SER A 140 45.34 24.05 -64.95
C SER A 140 45.72 23.10 -63.80
N VAL A 141 46.92 23.24 -63.24
CA VAL A 141 47.33 22.52 -62.03
C VAL A 141 46.55 23.03 -60.81
N SER A 142 46.35 24.35 -60.70
CA SER A 142 45.49 24.95 -59.67
C SER A 142 44.03 24.53 -59.81
N ASP A 143 43.44 24.54 -61.01
CA ASP A 143 42.07 24.08 -61.26
C ASP A 143 41.90 22.61 -60.92
N ARG A 144 42.89 21.77 -61.24
CA ARG A 144 42.89 20.35 -60.87
C ARG A 144 42.96 20.16 -59.34
N ALA A 145 43.75 20.98 -58.65
CA ALA A 145 43.84 20.94 -57.19
C ALA A 145 42.54 21.43 -56.52
N LEU A 146 41.91 22.48 -57.05
CA LEU A 146 40.61 22.96 -56.60
C LEU A 146 39.53 21.90 -56.83
N MET A 147 39.49 21.28 -58.02
CA MET A 147 38.54 20.22 -58.34
C MET A 147 38.74 18.99 -57.45
N GLN A 148 39.98 18.61 -57.14
CA GLN A 148 40.26 17.56 -56.15
C GLN A 148 39.75 17.91 -54.76
N ARG A 149 39.93 19.15 -54.30
CA ARG A 149 39.42 19.60 -52.99
C ARG A 149 37.89 19.58 -52.96
N LEU A 150 37.23 20.08 -54.01
CA LEU A 150 35.78 20.04 -54.13
C LEU A 150 35.23 18.62 -54.13
N LEU A 151 35.90 17.67 -54.79
CA LEU A 151 35.50 16.26 -54.77
C LEU A 151 35.71 15.62 -53.39
N GLN A 152 36.81 15.95 -52.70
CA GLN A 152 37.03 15.49 -51.31
C GLN A 152 35.98 16.05 -50.35
N GLU A 153 35.65 17.34 -50.49
CA GLU A 153 34.60 17.99 -49.70
C GLU A 153 33.22 17.41 -50.02
N ALA A 154 32.90 17.18 -51.30
CA ALA A 154 31.65 16.53 -51.72
C ALA A 154 31.53 15.11 -51.14
N GLY A 155 32.59 14.29 -51.24
CA GLY A 155 32.60 12.95 -50.64
C GLY A 155 32.48 12.97 -49.12
N GLY A 156 33.12 13.93 -48.45
CA GLY A 156 33.00 14.13 -47.00
C GLY A 156 31.60 14.57 -46.57
N LEU A 157 30.95 15.42 -47.36
CA LEU A 157 29.56 15.84 -47.13
C LEU A 157 28.59 14.69 -47.39
N GLU A 158 28.79 13.91 -48.45
CA GLU A 158 27.98 12.72 -48.71
C GLU A 158 28.07 11.71 -47.57
N ALA A 159 29.28 11.44 -47.05
CA ALA A 159 29.46 10.57 -45.90
C ALA A 159 28.73 11.09 -44.66
N LYS A 160 28.81 12.40 -44.36
CA LYS A 160 28.07 13.03 -43.25
C LYS A 160 26.56 12.95 -43.44
N VAL A 161 26.05 13.13 -44.66
CA VAL A 161 24.62 12.99 -44.98
C VAL A 161 24.16 11.55 -44.78
N GLN A 162 24.95 10.56 -45.19
CA GLN A 162 24.62 9.15 -44.97
C GLN A 162 24.67 8.78 -43.49
N GLN A 163 25.66 9.27 -42.74
CA GLN A 163 25.74 9.10 -41.30
C GLN A 163 24.52 9.72 -40.60
N ALA A 164 24.18 10.97 -40.90
CA ALA A 164 23.02 11.65 -40.33
C ALA A 164 21.70 10.91 -40.66
N ARG A 165 21.59 10.31 -41.86
CA ARG A 165 20.44 9.47 -42.22
C ARG A 165 20.37 8.19 -41.39
N GLN A 166 21.50 7.54 -41.11
CA GLN A 166 21.54 6.35 -40.26
C GLN A 166 21.17 6.68 -38.82
N GLU A 167 21.72 7.77 -38.28
CA GLU A 167 21.37 8.28 -36.94
C GLU A 167 19.88 8.64 -36.86
N GLN A 168 19.34 9.30 -37.88
CA GLN A 168 17.90 9.61 -37.94
C GLN A 168 17.02 8.35 -37.96
N LYS A 169 17.45 7.27 -38.62
CA LYS A 169 16.71 5.99 -38.60
C LYS A 169 16.70 5.37 -37.21
N LEU A 170 17.83 5.36 -36.51
CA LEU A 170 17.95 4.85 -35.14
C LEU A 170 17.06 5.63 -34.18
N VAL A 171 17.14 6.97 -34.21
CA VAL A 171 16.33 7.84 -33.36
C VAL A 171 14.84 7.67 -33.65
N ARG A 172 14.44 7.52 -34.93
CA ARG A 172 13.04 7.25 -35.29
C ARG A 172 12.56 5.91 -34.74
N ALA A 173 13.36 4.85 -34.87
CA ALA A 173 13.01 3.54 -34.31
C ALA A 173 12.87 3.58 -32.78
N GLN A 174 13.77 4.29 -32.10
CA GLN A 174 13.68 4.50 -30.65
C GLN A 174 12.42 5.30 -30.25
N ALA A 175 12.08 6.35 -31.01
CA ALA A 175 10.87 7.12 -30.76
C ALA A 175 9.58 6.30 -30.98
N ASP A 176 9.55 5.42 -31.99
CA ASP A 176 8.40 4.55 -32.23
C ASP A 176 8.26 3.49 -31.12
N GLU A 177 9.36 2.98 -30.58
CA GLU A 177 9.31 2.06 -29.44
C GLU A 177 8.85 2.78 -28.16
N ALA A 178 9.35 3.99 -27.91
CA ALA A 178 8.90 4.82 -26.78
C ALA A 178 7.39 5.11 -26.86
N ARG A 179 6.87 5.42 -28.05
CA ARG A 179 5.42 5.62 -28.27
C ARG A 179 4.60 4.37 -27.96
N LYS A 180 5.07 3.17 -28.32
CA LYS A 180 4.37 1.92 -27.97
C LYS A 180 4.33 1.71 -26.46
N VAL A 181 5.42 1.99 -25.77
CA VAL A 181 5.49 1.90 -24.30
C VAL A 181 4.52 2.90 -23.66
N GLU A 182 4.47 4.15 -24.14
CA GLU A 182 3.51 5.15 -23.67
C GLU A 182 2.07 4.70 -23.88
N LEU A 183 1.72 4.16 -25.05
CA LEU A 183 0.39 3.62 -25.32
C LEU A 183 0.05 2.44 -24.39
N HIS A 184 0.98 1.51 -24.18
CA HIS A 184 0.77 0.38 -23.27
C HIS A 184 0.59 0.84 -21.83
N MET A 185 1.39 1.81 -21.39
CA MET A 185 1.28 2.40 -20.05
C MET A 185 -0.05 3.14 -19.87
N SER A 186 -0.52 3.87 -20.89
CA SER A 186 -1.84 4.51 -20.90
C SER A 186 -2.98 3.49 -20.84
N GLU A 187 -2.89 2.39 -21.57
CA GLU A 187 -3.86 1.30 -21.50
C GLU A 187 -3.92 0.70 -20.09
N LEU A 188 -2.77 0.42 -19.47
CA LEU A 188 -2.70 -0.10 -18.10
C LEU A 188 -3.25 0.91 -17.08
N GLN A 189 -2.99 2.20 -17.26
CA GLN A 189 -3.60 3.27 -16.45
C GLN A 189 -5.12 3.25 -16.57
N SER A 190 -5.65 3.14 -17.80
CA SER A 190 -7.09 3.08 -18.04
C SER A 190 -7.74 1.84 -17.40
N GLN A 191 -7.03 0.70 -17.37
CA GLN A 191 -7.48 -0.53 -16.72
C GLN A 191 -7.52 -0.37 -15.20
N LEU A 192 -6.48 0.20 -14.60
CA LEU A 192 -6.44 0.50 -13.17
C LEU A 192 -7.55 1.48 -12.78
N GLU A 193 -7.75 2.54 -13.56
CA GLU A 193 -8.84 3.49 -13.32
C GLU A 193 -10.22 2.84 -13.44
N ARG A 194 -10.39 1.89 -14.37
CA ARG A 194 -11.63 1.11 -14.50
C ARG A 194 -11.87 0.26 -13.25
N HIS A 195 -10.87 -0.50 -12.80
CA HIS A 195 -10.98 -1.29 -11.57
C HIS A 195 -11.21 -0.42 -10.32
N LEU A 196 -10.58 0.75 -10.24
CA LEU A 196 -10.83 1.69 -9.14
C LEU A 196 -12.27 2.23 -9.19
N ARG A 197 -12.81 2.52 -10.37
CA ARG A 197 -14.20 2.93 -10.54
C ARG A 197 -15.18 1.82 -10.15
N GLU A 198 -14.92 0.59 -10.57
CA GLU A 198 -15.71 -0.59 -10.19
C GLU A 198 -15.70 -0.79 -8.67
N ASN A 199 -14.51 -0.81 -8.06
CA ASN A 199 -14.38 -0.95 -6.60
C ASN A 199 -15.08 0.17 -5.84
N ARG A 200 -14.99 1.42 -6.31
CA ARG A 200 -15.72 2.55 -5.71
C ARG A 200 -17.23 2.37 -5.82
N ALA A 201 -17.74 1.90 -6.96
CA ALA A 201 -19.16 1.62 -7.14
C ALA A 201 -19.63 0.47 -6.23
N HIS A 202 -18.87 -0.61 -6.13
CA HIS A 202 -19.15 -1.72 -5.22
C HIS A 202 -19.20 -1.25 -3.75
N LEU A 203 -18.24 -0.44 -3.32
CA LEU A 203 -18.23 0.13 -1.97
C LEU A 203 -19.42 1.05 -1.72
N ALA A 204 -19.86 1.82 -2.71
CA ALA A 204 -21.05 2.67 -2.59
C ALA A 204 -22.33 1.86 -2.40
N VAL A 205 -22.48 0.74 -3.13
CA VAL A 205 -23.61 -0.19 -2.97
C VAL A 205 -23.60 -0.80 -1.56
N LEU A 206 -22.45 -1.31 -1.11
CA LEU A 206 -22.32 -1.87 0.24
C LEU A 206 -22.59 -0.84 1.34
N ALA A 207 -22.20 0.43 1.13
CA ALA A 207 -22.48 1.51 2.07
C ALA A 207 -23.99 1.81 2.16
N GLU A 208 -24.69 1.80 1.04
CA GLU A 208 -26.15 1.98 0.98
C GLU A 208 -26.88 0.79 1.61
N GLU A 209 -26.44 -0.45 1.36
CA GLU A 209 -26.96 -1.63 2.04
C GLU A 209 -26.77 -1.55 3.55
N ARG A 210 -25.58 -1.15 4.02
CA ARG A 210 -25.32 -0.95 5.45
C ARG A 210 -26.24 0.12 6.03
N ARG A 211 -26.47 1.22 5.31
CA ARG A 211 -27.39 2.27 5.73
C ARG A 211 -28.81 1.73 5.89
N ARG A 212 -29.32 1.01 4.88
CA ARG A 212 -30.64 0.36 4.94
C ARG A 212 -30.77 -0.60 6.12
N LEU A 213 -29.76 -1.45 6.33
CA LEU A 213 -29.75 -2.35 7.49
C LEU A 213 -29.74 -1.58 8.80
N THR A 214 -28.97 -0.48 8.89
CA THR A 214 -28.95 0.37 10.07
C THR A 214 -30.31 1.02 10.31
N GLU A 215 -30.99 1.50 9.27
CA GLU A 215 -32.35 2.06 9.36
C GLU A 215 -33.37 1.02 9.82
N ILE A 216 -33.26 -0.24 9.37
CA ILE A 216 -34.12 -1.34 9.83
C ILE A 216 -33.85 -1.66 11.31
N ILE A 217 -32.58 -1.78 11.70
CA ILE A 217 -32.17 -2.12 13.07
C ILE A 217 -32.51 -1.00 14.04
N CYS A 218 -32.23 0.24 13.65
CA CYS A 218 -32.50 1.46 14.41
C CYS A 218 -33.90 2.02 14.16
N GLY A 219 -34.84 1.23 13.62
CA GLY A 219 -36.19 1.69 13.30
C GLY A 219 -36.75 2.63 14.36
N SER A 220 -37.36 3.74 13.92
CA SER A 220 -37.67 4.94 14.73
C SER A 220 -38.18 4.65 16.15
N VAL A 221 -39.01 3.61 16.30
CA VAL A 221 -39.57 3.16 17.57
C VAL A 221 -38.49 2.76 18.58
N ASN A 222 -37.43 2.04 18.17
CA ASN A 222 -36.33 1.66 19.05
C ASN A 222 -35.45 2.86 19.43
N GLN A 223 -35.27 3.81 18.51
CA GLN A 223 -34.45 5.00 18.76
C GLN A 223 -35.17 6.01 19.68
N GLU A 224 -36.47 6.24 19.48
CA GLU A 224 -37.30 7.08 20.34
C GLU A 224 -37.47 6.46 21.73
N GLN A 225 -37.70 5.15 21.83
CA GLN A 225 -37.74 4.46 23.13
C GLN A 225 -36.39 4.51 23.85
N ALA A 226 -35.28 4.35 23.12
CA ALA A 226 -33.95 4.47 23.71
C ALA A 226 -33.65 5.91 24.17
N ALA A 227 -34.08 6.92 23.41
CA ALA A 227 -33.95 8.33 23.79
C ALA A 227 -34.84 8.69 25.00
N ALA A 228 -36.08 8.20 25.03
CA ALA A 228 -37.00 8.41 26.15
C ALA A 228 -36.47 7.76 27.44
N LYS A 229 -35.95 6.52 27.37
CA LYS A 229 -35.29 5.87 28.50
C LYS A 229 -34.09 6.65 29.00
N ARG A 230 -33.30 7.24 28.09
CA ARG A 230 -32.13 8.05 28.45
C ARG A 230 -32.54 9.30 29.22
N ARG A 231 -33.52 10.05 28.70
CA ARG A 231 -34.06 11.25 29.36
C ARG A 231 -34.66 10.93 30.73
N PHE A 232 -35.38 9.82 30.85
CA PHE A 232 -35.93 9.39 32.13
C PHE A 232 -34.83 9.15 33.17
N LEU A 233 -33.74 8.48 32.78
CA LEU A 233 -32.62 8.22 33.68
C LEU A 233 -31.86 9.51 34.04
N GLU A 234 -31.69 10.42 33.09
CA GLU A 234 -31.09 11.74 33.33
C GLU A 234 -31.90 12.53 34.35
N GLN A 235 -33.22 12.60 34.17
CA GLN A 235 -34.11 13.29 35.11
C GLN A 235 -34.11 12.64 36.50
N ALA A 236 -34.13 11.31 36.56
CA ALA A 236 -34.04 10.60 37.83
C ALA A 236 -32.71 10.88 38.56
N LEU A 237 -31.60 10.95 37.83
CA LEU A 237 -30.30 11.31 38.41
C LEU A 237 -30.30 12.75 38.94
N GLU A 238 -30.87 13.70 38.20
CA GLU A 238 -30.99 15.09 38.64
C GLU A 238 -31.83 15.23 39.91
N ASP A 239 -32.94 14.50 40.01
CA ASP A 239 -33.79 14.51 41.19
C ASP A 239 -33.08 13.86 42.41
N GLU A 240 -32.35 12.77 42.21
CA GLU A 240 -31.50 12.17 43.27
C GLU A 240 -30.42 13.14 43.75
N MET A 241 -29.75 13.84 42.83
CA MET A 241 -28.75 14.86 43.18
C MET A 241 -29.37 15.99 44.00
N ARG A 242 -30.56 16.48 43.60
CA ARG A 242 -31.28 17.52 44.33
C ARG A 242 -31.63 17.07 45.75
N CYS A 243 -32.17 15.86 45.91
CA CYS A 243 -32.47 15.28 47.22
C CYS A 243 -31.21 15.18 48.10
N LEU A 244 -30.08 14.77 47.53
CA LEU A 244 -28.82 14.69 48.26
C LEU A 244 -28.32 16.07 48.71
N GLU A 245 -28.46 17.09 47.88
CA GLU A 245 -28.13 18.47 48.26
C GLU A 245 -29.00 18.97 49.40
N GLU A 246 -30.33 18.76 49.34
CA GLU A 246 -31.25 19.13 50.42
C GLU A 246 -30.89 18.44 51.75
N THR A 247 -30.52 17.15 51.71
CA THR A 247 -30.07 16.44 52.91
C THR A 247 -28.74 16.96 53.44
N ARG A 248 -27.82 17.36 52.55
CA ARG A 248 -26.53 17.94 52.92
C ARG A 248 -26.71 19.29 53.61
N ASP A 249 -27.56 20.15 53.06
CA ASP A 249 -27.87 21.46 53.65
C ASP A 249 -28.55 21.31 55.01
N SER A 250 -29.50 20.37 55.13
CA SER A 250 -30.14 20.04 56.41
C SER A 250 -29.13 19.56 57.46
N ASN A 251 -28.19 18.69 57.06
CA ASN A 251 -27.12 18.23 57.95
C ASN A 251 -26.18 19.38 58.36
N ALA A 252 -25.84 20.30 57.44
CA ALA A 252 -25.01 21.46 57.75
C ALA A 252 -25.68 22.37 58.81
N VAL A 253 -26.98 22.65 58.67
CA VAL A 253 -27.73 23.44 59.65
C VAL A 253 -27.79 22.73 61.02
N LEU A 254 -27.98 21.41 61.02
CA LEU A 254 -27.96 20.61 62.26
C LEU A 254 -26.58 20.63 62.94
N GLU A 255 -25.50 20.54 62.17
CA GLU A 255 -24.13 20.65 62.68
C GLU A 255 -23.86 22.04 63.28
N GLU A 256 -24.31 23.12 62.63
CA GLU A 256 -24.21 24.48 63.15
C GLU A 256 -24.99 24.65 64.46
N SER A 257 -26.22 24.12 64.53
CA SER A 257 -27.02 24.14 65.75
C SER A 257 -26.36 23.35 66.88
N CYS A 258 -25.83 22.16 66.60
CA CYS A 258 -25.09 21.37 67.59
C CYS A 258 -23.84 22.10 68.09
N ARG A 259 -23.13 22.80 67.21
CA ARG A 259 -21.96 23.61 67.58
C ARG A 259 -22.37 24.79 68.46
N GLY A 260 -23.43 25.51 68.10
CA GLY A 260 -23.98 26.60 68.91
C GLY A 260 -24.35 26.14 70.31
N LEU A 261 -25.09 25.03 70.43
CA LEU A 261 -25.44 24.44 71.72
C LEU A 261 -24.22 24.00 72.54
N GLN A 262 -23.15 23.51 71.90
CA GLN A 262 -21.90 23.17 72.58
C GLN A 262 -21.18 24.43 73.10
N GLU A 263 -21.21 25.53 72.36
CA GLU A 263 -20.64 26.81 72.78
C GLU A 263 -21.43 27.42 73.94
N GLU A 264 -22.76 27.40 73.88
CA GLU A 264 -23.63 27.81 74.99
C GLU A 264 -23.38 26.97 76.24
N LEU A 265 -23.28 25.64 76.09
CA LEU A 265 -22.94 24.75 77.21
C LEU A 265 -21.59 25.10 77.82
N ARG A 266 -20.58 25.42 77.01
CA ARG A 266 -19.25 25.85 77.49
C ARG A 266 -19.33 27.20 78.20
N SER A 267 -20.10 28.17 77.68
CA SER A 267 -20.31 29.47 78.32
C SER A 267 -20.95 29.29 79.69
N ILE A 268 -22.03 28.52 79.77
CA ILE A 268 -22.71 28.20 81.04
C ILE A 268 -21.74 27.50 82.00
N GLN A 269 -20.91 26.56 81.52
CA GLN A 269 -19.90 25.92 82.36
C GLN A 269 -18.85 26.91 82.89
N GLN A 270 -18.38 27.85 82.06
CA GLN A 270 -17.43 28.89 82.46
C GLN A 270 -18.05 29.88 83.46
N GLU A 271 -19.28 30.34 83.21
CA GLU A 271 -20.04 31.18 84.14
C GLU A 271 -20.26 30.47 85.47
N ARG A 272 -20.63 29.18 85.45
CA ARG A 272 -20.74 28.38 86.67
C ARG A 272 -19.41 28.23 87.41
N LEU A 273 -18.28 28.18 86.71
CA LEU A 273 -16.95 28.11 87.34
C LEU A 273 -16.52 29.46 87.91
N THR A 274 -16.76 30.56 87.22
CA THR A 274 -16.43 31.93 87.68
C THR A 274 -17.27 32.31 88.89
N THR A 275 -18.59 32.17 88.82
CA THR A 275 -19.50 32.37 89.97
C THR A 275 -19.11 31.49 91.16
N ARG A 276 -18.69 30.24 90.89
CA ARG A 276 -18.14 29.35 91.91
C ARG A 276 -16.87 29.93 92.54
N GLN A 277 -15.91 30.40 91.74
CA GLN A 277 -14.66 30.99 92.23
C GLN A 277 -14.89 32.29 93.00
N GLU A 278 -15.80 33.15 92.53
CA GLU A 278 -16.21 34.37 93.22
C GLU A 278 -16.82 34.06 94.59
N ALA A 279 -17.74 33.11 94.67
CA ALA A 279 -18.33 32.66 95.93
C ALA A 279 -17.27 32.07 96.88
N GLU A 280 -16.29 31.32 96.36
CA GLU A 280 -15.15 30.85 97.15
C GLU A 280 -14.26 32.00 97.66
N HIS A 281 -14.03 33.03 96.83
CA HIS A 281 -13.24 34.20 97.18
C HIS A 281 -13.94 35.07 98.24
N GLU A 282 -15.24 35.30 98.12
CA GLU A 282 -16.04 36.01 99.12
C GLU A 282 -16.00 35.33 100.49
N LEU A 283 -16.17 34.00 100.55
CA LEU A 283 -16.04 33.26 101.82
C LEU A 283 -14.65 33.38 102.45
N ARG A 284 -13.58 33.40 101.64
CA ARG A 284 -12.21 33.61 102.13
C ARG A 284 -12.03 35.01 102.71
N LEU A 285 -12.65 36.04 102.13
CA LEU A 285 -12.66 37.40 102.69
C LEU A 285 -13.43 37.46 104.02
N GLU A 286 -14.50 36.69 104.18
CA GLU A 286 -15.26 36.53 105.43
C GLU A 286 -14.52 35.70 106.51
N GLY A 287 -13.31 35.18 106.22
CA GLY A 287 -12.52 34.37 107.14
C GLY A 287 -12.98 32.91 107.28
N GLN A 288 -13.82 32.42 106.36
CA GLN A 288 -14.37 31.07 106.36
C GLN A 288 -13.65 30.16 105.34
N VAL A 289 -13.59 28.85 105.61
CA VAL A 289 -13.05 27.86 104.67
C VAL A 289 -14.17 27.37 103.75
N PRO A 290 -14.09 27.57 102.42
CA PRO A 290 -15.12 27.11 101.50
C PRO A 290 -15.12 25.58 101.39
N THR A 291 -16.23 24.93 101.75
CA THR A 291 -16.45 23.48 101.57
C THR A 291 -17.68 23.21 100.71
N TRP A 292 -17.50 22.40 99.68
CA TRP A 292 -18.58 21.99 98.76
C TRP A 292 -19.08 20.60 99.14
N ASP A 293 -20.40 20.44 99.27
CA ASP A 293 -21.00 19.12 99.48
C ASP A 293 -21.03 18.28 98.18
N GLY A 294 -21.32 16.98 98.28
CA GLY A 294 -21.45 16.08 97.12
C GLY A 294 -22.62 16.44 96.18
N SER A 295 -23.46 17.40 96.55
CA SER A 295 -24.53 17.99 95.72
C SER A 295 -24.13 19.36 95.15
N ASN A 296 -22.86 19.75 95.27
CA ASN A 296 -22.29 21.00 94.78
C ASN A 296 -22.94 22.25 95.39
N ARG A 297 -23.39 22.17 96.65
CA ARG A 297 -23.81 23.32 97.46
C ARG A 297 -22.69 23.80 98.36
N LEU A 298 -22.55 25.12 98.43
CA LEU A 298 -21.57 25.80 99.27
C LEU A 298 -22.05 25.75 100.73
N THR A 299 -21.23 25.19 101.62
CA THR A 299 -21.53 25.12 103.06
C THR A 299 -20.62 26.08 103.82
N ARG A 300 -21.19 26.93 104.67
CA ARG A 300 -20.45 27.84 105.55
C ARG A 300 -20.05 27.09 106.81
N VAL A 301 -18.75 26.85 106.98
CA VAL A 301 -18.20 26.35 108.25
C VAL A 301 -17.47 27.54 108.90
N GLY A 302 -18.11 28.13 109.91
CA GLY A 302 -17.48 29.15 110.75
C GLY A 302 -16.42 28.50 111.63
N VAL A 303 -15.27 29.19 111.79
CA VAL A 303 -14.27 28.86 112.80
C VAL A 303 -14.84 29.14 114.19
#